data_AF-A0A656K2I0-F1
#
_entry.id   AF-A0A656K2I0-F1
#
_cell.length_a   1.000
_cell.length_b   1.000
_cell.length_c   1.000
_cell.angle_alpha   90.00
_cell.angle_beta   90.00
_cell.angle_gamma   90.00
#
_symmetry.space_group_name_H-M   'P 1'
#
loop_
_entity.id
_entity.type
_entity.pdbx_description
1 polymer ?
#
loop_
_entity_poly.entity_id
_entity_poly.type
_entity_poly.pdbx_seq_one_letter_code
_entity_poly.pdbx_strand_id
1 'polypeptide(L)'
;MKSTWLDNLNVSKKLSIGFGLILLGVLTVTAIGYLSTNLLIERLGKASRVAEVKADVLSIRIAAQIYAAKPDAGNAQSYGTALDSLGKTIEEGLRILTVPANADILRSIRDQAGGLRLTFNQLVDNNQKVDQAMQPLIAISEQVSASFETLLQKTFEDASRSLDQNSIDQVKIAGDLRNGMTNFRLVFRRYISIPTADNKQITFDAADGLIAQVTSARTLLPNQAMPAVDTALAALQQYKSLMVSISQMMQQNDQIRDTLRQQSLDILKSADGLMAGQVVSANKEKDSAVTQLLTVALIALLLGVLAAILITRQITRPLNATVIAARRIADGDLTNDISTTRHDELGLLQNTMQHMTVSLRTLIGGISNGVTQIATAAEELSAVSEQTSAGVTQQKMEVDQVATAMNQMASTVQEVAQNTEDAAQAARQA
;
A
#
# COMPACT_ATOMS: atom_id res chain seq x y z
N MET A 1 -14.94 14.96 -41.77
CA MET A 1 -15.05 16.42 -41.51
C MET A 1 -13.65 17.00 -41.35
N LYS A 2 -13.19 17.87 -42.26
CA LYS A 2 -12.01 18.71 -42.02
C LYS A 2 -12.42 19.74 -40.97
N SER A 3 -12.04 19.55 -39.71
CA SER A 3 -12.32 20.53 -38.64
C SER A 3 -11.46 21.77 -38.89
N THR A 4 -12.03 22.75 -39.58
CA THR A 4 -11.42 24.05 -39.90
C THR A 4 -11.17 24.92 -38.67
N TRP A 5 -11.72 24.53 -37.51
CA TRP A 5 -11.57 25.27 -36.27
C TRP A 5 -10.16 25.14 -35.68
N LEU A 6 -9.59 23.93 -35.67
CA LEU A 6 -8.23 23.73 -35.15
C LEU A 6 -7.18 24.38 -36.06
N ASP A 7 -7.41 24.42 -37.37
CA ASP A 7 -6.42 24.97 -38.33
C ASP A 7 -6.13 26.46 -38.05
N ASN A 8 -7.14 27.24 -37.67
CA ASN A 8 -7.03 28.68 -37.45
C ASN A 8 -6.69 29.08 -36.00
N LEU A 9 -6.49 28.11 -35.11
CA LEU A 9 -6.11 28.40 -33.74
C LEU A 9 -4.62 28.71 -33.64
N ASN A 10 -4.25 29.69 -32.82
CA ASN A 10 -2.86 30.02 -32.55
C ASN A 10 -2.04 28.81 -32.07
N VAL A 11 -0.76 28.75 -32.45
CA VAL A 11 0.17 27.67 -32.07
C VAL A 11 0.25 27.52 -30.54
N SER A 12 0.26 28.62 -29.80
CA SER A 12 0.27 28.62 -28.33
C SER A 12 -0.95 27.89 -27.77
N LYS A 13 -2.16 28.22 -28.25
CA LYS A 13 -3.41 27.58 -27.81
C LYS A 13 -3.46 26.09 -28.18
N LYS A 14 -2.96 25.71 -29.37
CA LYS A 14 -2.84 24.30 -29.79
C LYS A 14 -1.97 23.50 -28.82
N LEU A 15 -0.81 24.05 -28.47
CA LEU A 15 0.10 23.43 -27.50
C LEU A 15 -0.51 23.40 -26.09
N SER A 16 -1.14 24.49 -25.64
CA SER A 16 -1.81 24.54 -24.34
C SER A 16 -2.92 23.50 -24.19
N ILE A 17 -3.70 23.23 -25.25
CA ILE A 17 -4.72 22.16 -25.23
C ILE A 17 -4.05 20.78 -25.12
N GLY A 18 -3.03 20.50 -25.93
CA GLY A 18 -2.33 19.21 -25.91
C GLY A 18 -1.64 18.94 -24.56
N PHE A 19 -0.85 19.88 -24.07
CA PHE A 19 -0.19 19.77 -22.77
C PHE A 19 -1.18 19.83 -21.61
N GLY A 20 -2.25 20.62 -21.71
CA GLY A 20 -3.31 20.68 -20.70
C GLY A 20 -4.02 19.35 -20.50
N LEU A 21 -4.33 18.62 -21.58
CA LEU A 21 -4.91 17.28 -21.50
C LEU A 21 -3.96 16.28 -20.84
N ILE A 22 -2.66 16.34 -21.16
CA ILE A 22 -1.65 15.46 -20.54
C ILE A 22 -1.52 15.77 -19.05
N LEU A 23 -1.42 17.05 -18.66
CA LEU A 23 -1.33 17.46 -17.27
C LEU A 23 -2.57 17.06 -16.46
N LEU A 24 -3.76 17.16 -17.05
CA LEU A 24 -5.00 16.68 -16.43
C LEU A 24 -4.96 15.15 -16.24
N GLY A 25 -4.45 14.41 -17.23
CA GLY A 25 -4.19 12.98 -17.12
C GLY A 25 -3.22 12.63 -15.98
N VAL A 26 -2.11 13.35 -15.86
CA VAL A 26 -1.14 13.16 -14.76
C VAL A 26 -1.76 13.48 -13.40
N LEU A 27 -2.53 14.56 -13.31
CA LEU A 27 -3.19 14.98 -12.07
C LEU A 27 -4.23 13.95 -11.62
N THR A 28 -5.03 13.41 -12.55
CA THR A 28 -6.01 12.36 -12.24
C THR A 28 -5.33 11.06 -11.78
N VAL A 29 -4.26 10.61 -12.47
CA VAL A 29 -3.47 9.45 -12.02
C VAL A 29 -2.89 9.68 -10.62
N THR A 30 -2.33 10.87 -10.38
CA THR A 30 -1.77 11.24 -9.06
C THR A 30 -2.85 11.24 -7.97
N ALA A 31 -4.01 11.81 -8.25
CA ALA A 31 -5.14 11.85 -7.32
C ALA A 31 -5.65 10.44 -6.98
N ILE A 32 -5.78 9.56 -7.98
CA ILE A 32 -6.18 8.16 -7.75
C ILE A 32 -5.10 7.41 -6.94
N GLY A 33 -3.82 7.63 -7.25
CA GLY A 33 -2.71 7.06 -6.47
C GLY A 33 -2.75 7.48 -5.00
N TYR A 34 -3.02 8.76 -4.72
CA TYR A 34 -3.18 9.27 -3.37
C TYR A 34 -4.39 8.66 -2.65
N LEU A 35 -5.56 8.65 -3.30
CA LEU A 35 -6.78 8.03 -2.74
C LEU A 35 -6.60 6.54 -2.46
N SER A 36 -5.96 5.81 -3.38
CA SER A 36 -5.64 4.39 -3.21
C SER A 36 -4.71 4.13 -2.04
N THR A 37 -3.72 5.00 -1.81
CA THR A 37 -2.79 4.88 -0.68
C THR A 37 -3.52 5.12 0.64
N ASN A 38 -4.40 6.12 0.69
CA ASN A 38 -5.16 6.44 1.90
C ASN A 38 -6.15 5.32 2.27
N LEU A 39 -6.78 4.71 1.27
CA LEU A 39 -7.63 3.52 1.45
C LEU A 39 -6.85 2.32 1.98
N LEU A 40 -5.60 2.15 1.56
CA LEU A 40 -4.72 1.10 2.07
C LEU A 40 -4.38 1.30 3.55
N ILE A 41 -4.10 2.55 3.97
CA ILE A 41 -3.83 2.91 5.37
C ILE A 41 -5.06 2.62 6.25
N GLU A 42 -6.26 3.02 5.80
CA GLU A 42 -7.51 2.76 6.51
C GLU A 42 -7.74 1.24 6.69
N ARG A 43 -7.45 0.45 5.65
CA ARG A 43 -7.55 -1.01 5.69
C ARG A 43 -6.54 -1.67 6.62
N LEU A 44 -5.29 -1.19 6.64
CA LEU A 44 -4.29 -1.63 7.61
C LEU A 44 -4.78 -1.38 9.04
N GLY A 45 -5.40 -0.23 9.28
CA GLY A 45 -6.07 0.06 10.55
C GLY A 45 -7.15 -0.96 10.90
N LYS A 46 -8.08 -1.25 9.97
CA LYS A 46 -9.12 -2.28 10.16
C LYS A 46 -8.54 -3.67 10.45
N ALA A 47 -7.52 -4.09 9.68
CA ALA A 47 -6.87 -5.38 9.85
C ALA A 47 -6.12 -5.48 11.19
N SER A 48 -5.44 -4.41 11.61
CA SER A 48 -4.79 -4.33 12.93
C SER A 48 -5.80 -4.56 14.06
N ARG A 49 -6.98 -3.93 13.98
CA ARG A 49 -8.02 -4.09 15.01
C ARG A 49 -8.55 -5.51 15.10
N VAL A 50 -8.73 -6.19 13.97
CA VAL A 50 -9.12 -7.61 13.98
C VAL A 50 -8.02 -8.49 14.58
N ALA A 51 -6.75 -8.18 14.30
CA ALA A 51 -5.62 -8.89 14.89
C ALA A 51 -5.53 -8.67 16.41
N GLU A 52 -5.82 -7.46 16.90
CA GLU A 52 -5.89 -7.13 18.33
C GLU A 52 -6.98 -7.94 19.04
N VAL A 53 -8.18 -8.06 18.44
CA VAL A 53 -9.25 -8.93 18.99
C VAL A 53 -8.75 -10.37 19.17
N LYS A 54 -8.06 -10.92 18.17
CA LYS A 54 -7.47 -12.27 18.27
C LYS A 54 -6.41 -12.36 19.36
N ALA A 55 -5.55 -11.34 19.47
CA ALA A 55 -4.50 -11.28 20.49
C ALA A 55 -5.09 -11.23 21.91
N ASP A 56 -6.15 -10.45 22.14
CA ASP A 56 -6.85 -10.39 23.43
C ASP A 56 -7.44 -11.76 23.82
N VAL A 57 -8.00 -12.49 22.85
CA VAL A 57 -8.55 -13.83 23.11
C VAL A 57 -7.45 -14.82 23.48
N LEU A 58 -6.26 -14.72 22.86
CA LEU A 58 -5.09 -15.51 23.27
C LEU A 58 -4.63 -15.13 24.68
N SER A 59 -4.63 -13.84 25.04
CA SER A 59 -4.31 -13.37 26.40
C SER A 59 -5.28 -13.93 27.44
N ILE A 60 -6.58 -13.98 27.13
CA ILE A 60 -7.59 -14.62 27.99
C ILE A 60 -7.27 -16.10 28.20
N ARG A 61 -6.91 -16.83 27.13
CA ARG A 61 -6.53 -18.25 27.24
C ARG A 61 -5.27 -18.45 28.09
N ILE A 62 -4.28 -17.56 27.97
CA ILE A 62 -3.08 -17.59 28.81
C ILE A 62 -3.45 -17.33 30.28
N ALA A 63 -4.27 -16.33 30.55
CA ALA A 63 -4.75 -16.03 31.90
C ALA A 63 -5.54 -17.22 32.49
N ALA A 64 -6.31 -17.95 31.67
CA ALA A 64 -7.02 -19.16 32.09
C ALA A 64 -6.06 -20.26 32.57
N GLN A 65 -4.94 -20.46 31.85
CA GLN A 65 -3.93 -21.45 32.21
C GLN A 65 -3.17 -21.06 33.48
N ILE A 66 -2.84 -19.77 33.63
CA ILE A 66 -2.21 -19.24 34.85
C ILE A 66 -3.12 -19.45 36.05
N TYR A 67 -4.41 -19.13 35.91
CA TYR A 67 -5.41 -19.36 36.96
C TYR A 67 -5.59 -20.85 37.27
N ALA A 68 -5.60 -21.72 36.25
CA ALA A 68 -5.72 -23.17 36.45
C ALA A 68 -4.53 -23.75 37.24
N ALA A 69 -3.32 -23.20 37.03
CA ALA A 69 -2.12 -23.58 37.78
C ALA A 69 -2.13 -23.05 39.22
N LYS A 70 -2.69 -21.85 39.45
CA LYS A 70 -2.79 -21.24 40.78
C LYS A 70 -4.12 -20.46 40.93
N PRO A 71 -5.17 -21.09 41.48
CA PRO A 71 -6.49 -20.49 41.61
C PRO A 71 -6.58 -19.45 42.75
N ASP A 72 -5.97 -18.28 42.56
CA ASP A 72 -6.01 -17.19 43.54
C ASP A 72 -6.72 -15.93 43.01
N ALA A 73 -6.98 -14.98 43.92
CA ALA A 73 -7.68 -13.74 43.59
C ALA A 73 -6.91 -12.86 42.59
N GLY A 74 -5.58 -12.89 42.60
CA GLY A 74 -4.74 -12.11 41.67
C GLY A 74 -4.83 -12.64 40.24
N ASN A 75 -4.81 -13.97 40.08
CA ASN A 75 -4.96 -14.61 38.79
C ASN A 75 -6.41 -14.52 38.27
N ALA A 76 -7.41 -14.55 39.16
CA ALA A 76 -8.80 -14.27 38.80
C ALA A 76 -8.97 -12.83 38.27
N GLN A 77 -8.35 -11.86 38.93
CA GLN A 77 -8.35 -10.46 38.48
C GLN A 77 -7.64 -10.28 37.13
N SER A 78 -6.55 -11.01 36.91
CA SER A 78 -5.80 -10.99 35.63
C SER A 78 -6.66 -11.50 34.48
N TYR A 79 -7.44 -12.56 34.70
CA TYR A 79 -8.41 -13.05 33.72
C TYR A 79 -9.51 -12.03 33.42
N GLY A 80 -10.08 -11.40 34.47
CA GLY A 80 -11.06 -10.31 34.30
C GLY A 80 -10.52 -9.15 33.48
N THR A 81 -9.26 -8.74 33.74
CA THR A 81 -8.58 -7.68 33.00
C THR A 81 -8.40 -8.02 31.51
N ALA A 82 -8.05 -9.27 31.21
CA ALA A 82 -7.92 -9.72 29.82
C ALA A 82 -9.27 -9.68 29.08
N LEU A 83 -10.37 -10.05 29.76
CA LEU A 83 -11.72 -9.93 29.22
C LEU A 83 -12.17 -8.48 29.02
N ASP A 84 -11.76 -7.57 29.92
CA ASP A 84 -12.04 -6.13 29.78
C ASP A 84 -11.27 -5.50 28.61
N SER A 85 -10.02 -5.94 28.39
CA SER A 85 -9.23 -5.56 27.21
C SER A 85 -9.96 -5.92 25.92
N LEU A 86 -10.38 -7.20 25.80
CA LEU A 86 -11.17 -7.66 24.66
C LEU A 86 -12.43 -6.81 24.45
N GLY A 87 -13.16 -6.50 25.54
CA GLY A 87 -14.35 -5.65 25.48
C GLY A 87 -14.06 -4.26 24.88
N LYS A 88 -12.99 -3.60 25.31
CA LYS A 88 -12.56 -2.30 24.77
C LYS A 88 -12.19 -2.40 23.29
N THR A 89 -11.40 -3.40 22.92
CA THR A 89 -10.98 -3.63 21.53
C THR A 89 -12.20 -3.88 20.62
N ILE A 90 -13.22 -4.59 21.11
CA ILE A 90 -14.48 -4.79 20.39
C ILE A 90 -15.23 -3.46 20.21
N GLU A 91 -15.33 -2.63 21.24
CA GLU A 91 -16.00 -1.33 21.14
C GLU A 91 -15.30 -0.39 20.16
N GLU A 92 -13.97 -0.34 20.19
CA GLU A 92 -13.18 0.39 19.19
C GLU A 92 -13.38 -0.19 17.78
N GLY A 93 -13.37 -1.52 17.67
CA GLY A 93 -13.63 -2.25 16.43
C GLY A 93 -14.99 -1.89 15.83
N LEU A 94 -16.05 -1.81 16.64
CA LEU A 94 -17.40 -1.45 16.18
C LEU A 94 -17.52 -0.02 15.64
N ARG A 95 -16.64 0.90 16.04
CA ARG A 95 -16.59 2.26 15.50
C ARG A 95 -15.91 2.32 14.13
N ILE A 96 -14.99 1.40 13.86
CA ILE A 96 -14.14 1.40 12.65
C ILE A 96 -14.66 0.42 11.59
N LEU A 97 -15.13 -0.76 12.01
CA LEU A 97 -15.64 -1.84 11.16
C LEU A 97 -17.14 -1.66 10.93
N THR A 98 -17.52 -0.60 10.21
CA THR A 98 -18.91 -0.18 10.00
C THR A 98 -19.73 -1.09 9.08
N VAL A 99 -19.09 -2.00 8.34
CA VAL A 99 -19.78 -2.99 7.50
C VAL A 99 -20.65 -3.88 8.39
N PRO A 100 -21.97 -4.01 8.12
CA PRO A 100 -22.90 -4.72 9.00
C PRO A 100 -22.44 -6.14 9.38
N ALA A 101 -21.98 -6.93 8.41
CA ALA A 101 -21.48 -8.28 8.66
C ALA A 101 -20.29 -8.33 9.64
N ASN A 102 -19.38 -7.34 9.58
CA ASN A 102 -18.24 -7.27 10.51
C ASN A 102 -18.70 -6.85 11.91
N ALA A 103 -19.61 -5.89 11.97
CA ALA A 103 -20.20 -5.43 13.24
C ALA A 103 -20.99 -6.54 13.94
N ASP A 104 -21.70 -7.38 13.18
CA ASP A 104 -22.45 -8.53 13.71
C ASP A 104 -21.51 -9.60 14.28
N ILE A 105 -20.40 -9.90 13.60
CA ILE A 105 -19.37 -10.80 14.16
C ILE A 105 -18.78 -10.23 15.45
N LEU A 106 -18.46 -8.93 15.49
CA LEU A 106 -17.94 -8.29 16.70
C LEU A 106 -18.96 -8.29 17.86
N ARG A 107 -20.25 -8.10 17.57
CA ARG A 107 -21.34 -8.25 18.56
C ARG A 107 -21.39 -9.68 19.09
N SER A 108 -21.36 -10.68 18.20
CA SER A 108 -21.32 -12.09 18.59
C SER A 108 -20.12 -12.40 19.48
N ILE A 109 -18.93 -11.91 19.13
CA ILE A 109 -17.72 -12.10 19.96
C ILE A 109 -17.90 -11.46 21.34
N ARG A 110 -18.53 -10.29 21.42
CA ARG A 110 -18.85 -9.62 22.69
C ARG A 110 -19.77 -10.45 23.57
N ASP A 111 -20.82 -11.01 22.99
CA ASP A 111 -21.80 -11.84 23.71
C ASP A 111 -21.14 -13.13 24.19
N GLN A 112 -20.32 -13.75 23.35
CA GLN A 112 -19.51 -14.91 23.71
C GLN A 112 -18.51 -14.61 24.84
N ALA A 113 -17.86 -13.43 24.81
CA ALA A 113 -16.98 -12.98 25.89
C ALA A 113 -17.73 -12.77 27.22
N GLY A 114 -18.99 -12.30 27.15
CA GLY A 114 -19.89 -12.25 28.31
C GLY A 114 -20.17 -13.65 28.88
N GLY A 115 -20.47 -14.62 28.02
CA GLY A 115 -20.64 -16.03 28.41
C GLY A 115 -19.36 -16.64 29.02
N LEU A 116 -18.20 -16.29 28.47
CA LEU A 116 -16.90 -16.69 28.99
C LEU A 116 -16.70 -16.19 30.43
N ARG A 117 -17.05 -14.94 30.69
CA ARG A 117 -16.97 -14.32 32.03
C ARG A 117 -17.85 -15.03 33.04
N LEU A 118 -19.10 -15.34 32.67
CA LEU A 118 -20.02 -16.09 33.53
C LEU A 118 -19.46 -17.48 33.87
N THR A 119 -18.98 -18.19 32.86
CA THR A 119 -18.40 -19.53 33.01
C THR A 119 -17.13 -19.49 33.89
N PHE A 120 -16.30 -18.46 33.75
CA PHE A 120 -15.12 -18.29 34.59
C PHE A 120 -15.48 -17.95 36.04
N ASN A 121 -16.49 -17.11 36.27
CA ASN A 121 -16.97 -16.83 37.62
C ASN A 121 -17.50 -18.10 38.31
N GLN A 122 -18.14 -19.01 37.57
CA GLN A 122 -18.52 -20.33 38.10
C GLN A 122 -17.30 -21.16 38.50
N LEU A 123 -16.21 -21.12 37.72
CA LEU A 123 -14.95 -21.79 38.09
C LEU A 123 -14.37 -21.20 39.38
N VAL A 124 -14.38 -19.88 39.52
CA VAL A 124 -13.89 -19.18 40.73
C VAL A 124 -14.71 -19.57 41.96
N ASP A 125 -16.04 -19.52 41.87
CA ASP A 125 -16.94 -19.92 42.95
C ASP A 125 -16.73 -21.39 43.36
N ASN A 126 -16.59 -22.29 42.37
CA ASN A 126 -16.38 -23.70 42.67
C ASN A 126 -15.00 -24.00 43.27
N ASN A 127 -13.94 -23.29 42.87
CA ASN A 127 -12.64 -23.36 43.54
C ASN A 127 -12.72 -22.89 45.00
N GLN A 128 -13.44 -21.79 45.27
CA GLN A 128 -13.65 -21.33 46.65
C GLN A 128 -14.38 -22.39 47.50
N LYS A 129 -15.37 -23.09 46.93
CA LYS A 129 -16.05 -24.21 47.60
C LYS A 129 -15.12 -25.39 47.88
N VAL A 130 -14.20 -25.72 46.95
CA VAL A 130 -13.15 -26.73 47.17
C VAL A 130 -12.26 -26.33 48.34
N ASP A 131 -11.77 -25.08 48.37
CA ASP A 131 -10.92 -24.57 49.46
C ASP A 131 -11.65 -24.62 50.80
N GLN A 132 -12.93 -24.24 50.84
CA GLN A 132 -13.77 -24.30 52.03
C GLN A 132 -14.01 -25.74 52.52
N ALA A 133 -14.26 -26.68 51.60
CA ALA A 133 -14.44 -28.09 51.95
C ALA A 133 -13.14 -28.76 52.41
N MET A 134 -11.98 -28.21 52.05
CA MET A 134 -10.67 -28.71 52.47
C MET A 134 -10.32 -28.34 53.91
N GLN A 135 -10.82 -27.22 54.43
CA GLN A 135 -10.57 -26.77 55.81
C GLN A 135 -10.92 -27.81 56.89
N PRO A 136 -12.16 -28.37 56.95
CA PRO A 136 -12.52 -29.34 57.98
C PRO A 136 -11.73 -30.66 57.89
N LEU A 137 -11.23 -31.02 56.70
CA LEU A 137 -10.49 -32.27 56.51
C LEU A 137 -9.15 -32.30 57.26
N ILE A 138 -8.54 -31.14 57.48
CA ILE A 138 -7.32 -31.05 58.30
C ILE A 138 -7.63 -31.43 59.74
N ALA A 139 -8.67 -30.83 60.33
CA ALA A 139 -9.08 -31.10 61.70
C ALA A 139 -9.54 -32.56 61.89
N ILE A 140 -10.33 -33.09 60.95
CA ILE A 140 -10.75 -34.50 60.98
C ILE A 140 -9.54 -35.43 60.84
N SER A 141 -8.59 -35.09 59.97
CA SER A 141 -7.34 -35.85 59.83
C SER A 141 -6.57 -35.91 61.14
N GLU A 142 -6.43 -34.78 61.83
CA GLU A 142 -5.72 -34.67 63.10
C GLU A 142 -6.43 -35.46 64.20
N GLN A 143 -7.76 -35.38 64.26
CA GLN A 143 -8.57 -36.15 65.20
C GLN A 143 -8.39 -37.67 65.03
N VAL A 144 -8.40 -38.16 63.78
CA VAL A 144 -8.16 -39.59 63.49
C VAL A 144 -6.74 -39.98 63.88
N SER A 145 -5.74 -39.19 63.51
CA SER A 145 -4.34 -39.45 63.87
C SER A 145 -4.13 -39.47 65.39
N ALA A 146 -4.72 -38.53 66.13
CA ALA A 146 -4.64 -38.51 67.60
C ALA A 146 -5.35 -39.72 68.24
N SER A 147 -6.47 -40.17 67.67
CA SER A 147 -7.18 -41.37 68.13
C SER A 147 -6.32 -42.63 67.96
N PHE A 148 -5.65 -42.78 66.82
CA PHE A 148 -4.74 -43.90 66.57
C PHE A 148 -3.46 -43.82 67.40
N GLU A 149 -2.92 -42.63 67.65
CA GLU A 149 -1.77 -42.46 68.54
C GLU A 149 -2.11 -42.88 69.98
N THR A 150 -3.25 -42.42 70.49
CA THR A 150 -3.74 -42.77 71.83
C THR A 150 -3.97 -44.28 71.94
N LEU A 151 -4.52 -44.89 70.89
CA LEU A 151 -4.75 -46.33 70.84
C LEU A 151 -3.43 -47.11 70.86
N LEU A 152 -2.45 -46.69 70.06
CA LEU A 152 -1.12 -47.30 70.02
C LEU A 152 -0.42 -47.18 71.38
N GLN A 153 -0.48 -46.03 72.03
CA GLN A 153 0.11 -45.83 73.35
C GLN A 153 -0.53 -46.76 74.40
N LYS A 154 -1.86 -46.82 74.46
CA LYS A 154 -2.57 -47.68 75.43
C LYS A 154 -2.28 -49.17 75.21
N THR A 155 -2.37 -49.63 73.97
CA THR A 155 -2.06 -51.04 73.64
C THR A 155 -0.61 -51.39 73.96
N PHE A 156 0.32 -50.46 73.77
CA PHE A 156 1.73 -50.66 74.13
C PHE A 156 1.94 -50.73 75.66
N GLU A 157 1.26 -49.86 76.42
CA GLU A 157 1.28 -49.90 77.89
C GLU A 157 0.70 -51.22 78.42
N ASP A 158 -0.40 -51.71 77.84
CA ASP A 158 -1.02 -52.99 78.22
C ASP A 158 -0.13 -54.19 77.86
N ALA A 159 0.50 -54.17 76.68
CA ALA A 159 1.43 -55.21 76.26
C ALA A 159 2.70 -55.26 77.12
N SER A 160 3.19 -54.10 77.57
CA SER A 160 4.34 -54.02 78.47
C SER A 160 4.07 -54.62 79.86
N ARG A 161 2.79 -54.69 80.27
CA ARG A 161 2.38 -55.28 81.56
C ARG A 161 2.11 -56.77 81.47
N SER A 162 1.46 -57.21 80.40
CA SER A 162 0.95 -58.58 80.26
C SER A 162 1.94 -59.53 79.57
N LEU A 163 2.75 -59.01 78.64
CA LEU A 163 3.77 -59.75 77.87
C LEU A 163 3.23 -61.00 77.14
N ASP A 164 1.94 -61.02 76.83
CA ASP A 164 1.28 -62.12 76.11
C ASP A 164 1.13 -61.83 74.61
N GLN A 165 0.98 -62.89 73.79
CA GLN A 165 0.89 -62.76 72.33
C GLN A 165 -0.29 -61.88 71.87
N ASN A 166 -1.43 -61.96 72.54
CA ASN A 166 -2.62 -61.20 72.17
C ASN A 166 -2.39 -59.69 72.39
N SER A 167 -1.71 -59.31 73.47
CA SER A 167 -1.32 -57.92 73.70
C SER A 167 -0.35 -57.37 72.63
N ILE A 168 0.57 -58.20 72.14
CA ILE A 168 1.49 -57.85 71.03
C ILE A 168 0.71 -57.68 69.71
N ASP A 169 -0.23 -58.57 69.43
CA ASP A 169 -1.08 -58.48 68.23
C ASP A 169 -1.94 -57.20 68.25
N GLN A 170 -2.41 -56.76 69.41
CA GLN A 170 -3.15 -55.49 69.57
C GLN A 170 -2.28 -54.26 69.28
N VAL A 171 -1.02 -54.25 69.74
CA VAL A 171 -0.05 -53.19 69.39
C VAL A 171 0.16 -53.13 67.88
N LYS A 172 0.31 -54.29 67.23
CA LYS A 172 0.46 -54.37 65.78
C LYS A 172 -0.76 -53.78 65.05
N ILE A 173 -1.98 -54.13 65.48
CA ILE A 173 -3.21 -53.57 64.91
C ILE A 173 -3.23 -52.04 65.05
N ALA A 174 -2.94 -51.51 66.24
CA ALA A 174 -2.91 -50.06 66.45
C ALA A 174 -1.83 -49.36 65.60
N GLY A 175 -0.68 -49.99 65.44
CA GLY A 175 0.41 -49.52 64.56
C GLY A 175 0.01 -49.52 63.08
N ASP A 176 -0.64 -50.58 62.61
CA ASP A 176 -1.14 -50.70 61.24
C ASP A 176 -2.19 -49.63 60.93
N LEU A 177 -3.10 -49.33 61.87
CA LEU A 177 -4.09 -48.24 61.71
C LEU A 177 -3.42 -46.86 61.58
N ARG A 178 -2.43 -46.57 62.42
CA ARG A 178 -1.66 -45.30 62.37
C ARG A 178 -0.90 -45.16 61.06
N ASN A 179 -0.23 -46.23 60.61
CA ASN A 179 0.48 -46.27 59.34
C ASN A 179 -0.48 -46.14 58.16
N GLY A 180 -1.63 -46.82 58.21
CA GLY A 180 -2.69 -46.75 57.23
C GLY A 180 -3.21 -45.32 57.05
N MET A 181 -3.44 -44.58 58.15
CA MET A 181 -3.81 -43.17 58.09
C MET A 181 -2.74 -42.30 57.42
N THR A 182 -1.46 -42.55 57.73
CA THR A 182 -0.34 -41.82 57.11
C THR A 182 -0.29 -42.07 55.60
N ASN A 183 -0.40 -43.33 55.18
CA ASN A 183 -0.45 -43.69 53.77
C ASN A 183 -1.66 -43.07 53.05
N PHE A 184 -2.84 -43.15 53.67
CA PHE A 184 -4.06 -42.53 53.15
C PHE A 184 -3.88 -41.03 52.92
N ARG A 185 -3.32 -40.30 53.88
CA ARG A 185 -3.02 -38.86 53.75
C ARG A 185 -2.08 -38.56 52.58
N LEU A 186 -1.06 -39.40 52.37
CA LEU A 186 -0.11 -39.23 51.27
C LEU A 186 -0.77 -39.42 49.90
N VAL A 187 -1.55 -40.49 49.72
CA VAL A 187 -2.24 -40.74 48.45
C VAL A 187 -3.33 -39.70 48.18
N PHE A 188 -4.05 -39.26 49.22
CA PHE A 188 -5.03 -38.17 49.08
C PHE A 188 -4.37 -36.85 48.67
N ARG A 189 -3.25 -36.48 49.30
CA ARG A 189 -2.50 -35.28 48.90
C ARG A 189 -2.03 -35.36 47.44
N ARG A 190 -1.60 -36.55 46.99
CA ARG A 190 -1.22 -36.80 45.59
C ARG A 190 -2.42 -36.62 44.66
N TYR A 191 -3.58 -37.14 45.02
CA TYR A 191 -4.82 -36.95 44.25
C TYR A 191 -5.22 -35.47 44.13
N ILE A 192 -5.19 -34.72 45.22
CA ILE A 192 -5.49 -33.28 45.19
C ILE A 192 -4.51 -32.51 44.29
N SER A 193 -3.23 -32.89 44.29
CA SER A 193 -2.21 -32.23 43.46
C SER A 193 -2.30 -32.65 41.98
N ILE A 194 -2.66 -33.90 41.71
CA ILE A 194 -2.71 -34.50 40.38
C ILE A 194 -3.99 -35.35 40.29
N PRO A 195 -5.15 -34.76 39.93
CA PRO A 195 -6.45 -35.42 40.01
C PRO A 195 -6.73 -36.35 38.81
N THR A 196 -5.86 -37.33 38.57
CA THR A 196 -6.10 -38.35 37.55
C THR A 196 -7.07 -39.42 38.03
N ALA A 197 -7.69 -40.14 37.09
CA ALA A 197 -8.56 -41.28 37.39
C ALA A 197 -7.84 -42.34 38.26
N ASP A 198 -6.57 -42.63 37.96
CA ASP A 198 -5.75 -43.57 38.73
C ASP A 198 -5.52 -43.08 40.16
N ASN A 199 -5.12 -41.82 40.35
CA ASN A 199 -4.90 -41.27 41.68
C ASN A 199 -6.20 -41.19 42.49
N LYS A 200 -7.34 -40.91 41.83
CA LYS A 200 -8.66 -40.99 42.44
C LYS A 200 -8.93 -42.40 42.94
N GLN A 201 -8.80 -43.40 42.07
CA GLN A 201 -9.07 -44.79 42.43
C GLN A 201 -8.19 -45.26 43.60
N ILE A 202 -6.86 -45.05 43.51
CA ILE A 202 -5.91 -45.40 44.57
C ILE A 202 -6.28 -44.75 45.91
N THR A 203 -6.72 -43.50 45.89
CA THR A 203 -7.09 -42.76 47.10
C THR A 203 -8.37 -43.30 47.73
N PHE A 204 -9.38 -43.60 46.91
CA PHE A 204 -10.65 -44.14 47.39
C PHE A 204 -10.48 -45.59 47.90
N ASP A 205 -9.68 -46.41 47.23
CA ASP A 205 -9.34 -47.76 47.69
C ASP A 205 -8.58 -47.72 49.02
N ALA A 206 -7.66 -46.76 49.20
CA ALA A 206 -6.96 -46.56 50.46
C ALA A 206 -7.89 -46.10 51.60
N ALA A 207 -8.85 -45.22 51.32
CA ALA A 207 -9.87 -44.82 52.28
C ALA A 207 -10.73 -46.01 52.72
N ASP A 208 -11.16 -46.83 51.76
CA ASP A 208 -12.03 -47.98 52.00
C ASP A 208 -11.30 -49.09 52.75
N GLY A 209 -10.04 -49.34 52.39
CA GLY A 209 -9.16 -50.25 53.12
C GLY A 209 -8.96 -49.81 54.57
N LEU A 210 -8.68 -48.52 54.82
CA LEU A 210 -8.50 -48.02 56.18
C LEU A 210 -9.79 -48.10 57.00
N ILE A 211 -10.94 -47.74 56.43
CA ILE A 211 -12.24 -47.87 57.10
C ILE A 211 -12.53 -49.33 57.45
N ALA A 212 -12.24 -50.27 56.54
CA ALA A 212 -12.41 -51.71 56.78
C ALA A 212 -11.48 -52.22 57.89
N GLN A 213 -10.22 -51.75 57.94
CA GLN A 213 -9.27 -52.08 59.00
C GLN A 213 -9.76 -51.59 60.38
N VAL A 214 -10.23 -50.34 60.47
CA VAL A 214 -10.78 -49.78 61.72
C VAL A 214 -12.04 -50.53 62.15
N THR A 215 -12.90 -50.88 61.18
CA THR A 215 -14.11 -51.66 61.45
C THR A 215 -13.76 -53.04 62.02
N SER A 216 -12.77 -53.72 61.45
CA SER A 216 -12.29 -55.02 61.93
C SER A 216 -11.62 -54.92 63.31
N ALA A 217 -10.97 -53.79 63.61
CA ALA A 217 -10.36 -53.54 64.90
C ALA A 217 -11.37 -53.52 66.05
N ARG A 218 -12.67 -53.26 65.79
CA ARG A 218 -13.74 -53.32 66.81
C ARG A 218 -13.88 -54.69 67.46
N THR A 219 -13.58 -55.77 66.74
CA THR A 219 -13.67 -57.14 67.27
C THR A 219 -12.34 -57.70 67.77
N LEU A 220 -11.23 -57.06 67.40
CA LEU A 220 -9.88 -57.54 67.69
C LEU A 220 -9.19 -56.80 68.85
N LEU A 221 -9.67 -55.61 69.18
CA LEU A 221 -9.15 -54.80 70.29
C LEU A 221 -10.01 -54.95 71.56
N PRO A 222 -9.44 -54.69 72.75
CA PRO A 222 -10.18 -54.79 74.00
C PRO A 222 -11.31 -53.76 74.09
N ASN A 223 -12.36 -54.07 74.86
CA ASN A 223 -13.54 -53.20 75.03
C ASN A 223 -13.20 -51.76 75.45
N GLN A 224 -12.10 -51.56 76.18
CA GLN A 224 -11.63 -50.24 76.62
C GLN A 224 -11.13 -49.34 75.46
N ALA A 225 -10.76 -49.94 74.33
CA ALA A 225 -10.35 -49.25 73.11
C ALA A 225 -11.54 -48.82 72.23
N MET A 226 -12.73 -49.39 72.43
CA MET A 226 -13.89 -49.17 71.58
C MET A 226 -14.28 -47.71 71.40
N PRO A 227 -14.28 -46.85 72.44
CA PRO A 227 -14.61 -45.43 72.25
C PRO A 227 -13.66 -44.72 71.26
N ALA A 228 -12.37 -45.06 71.27
CA ALA A 228 -11.39 -44.50 70.36
C ALA A 228 -11.57 -45.03 68.93
N VAL A 229 -11.85 -46.33 68.79
CA VAL A 229 -12.13 -46.97 67.50
C VAL A 229 -13.41 -46.39 66.86
N ASP A 230 -14.49 -46.27 67.64
CA ASP A 230 -15.76 -45.72 67.16
C ASP A 230 -15.62 -44.23 66.77
N THR A 231 -14.89 -43.45 67.57
CA THR A 231 -14.58 -42.04 67.25
C THR A 231 -13.77 -41.93 65.95
N ALA A 232 -12.73 -42.75 65.79
CA ALA A 232 -11.91 -42.77 64.58
C ALA A 232 -12.71 -43.21 63.34
N LEU A 233 -13.57 -44.22 63.49
CA LEU A 233 -14.43 -44.71 62.41
C LEU A 233 -15.41 -43.63 61.93
N ALA A 234 -16.09 -42.96 62.86
CA ALA A 234 -17.01 -41.88 62.53
C ALA A 234 -16.29 -40.72 61.83
N ALA A 235 -15.12 -40.32 62.33
CA ALA A 235 -14.30 -39.28 61.72
C ALA A 235 -13.80 -39.67 60.33
N LEU A 236 -13.39 -40.93 60.11
CA LEU A 236 -12.99 -41.43 58.77
C LEU A 236 -14.16 -41.47 57.79
N GLN A 237 -15.37 -41.85 58.25
CA GLN A 237 -16.56 -41.81 57.41
C GLN A 237 -16.90 -40.36 56.99
N GLN A 238 -16.79 -39.41 57.92
CA GLN A 238 -16.95 -37.99 57.63
C GLN A 238 -15.86 -37.50 56.66
N TYR A 239 -14.61 -37.93 56.85
CA TYR A 239 -13.50 -37.65 55.94
C TYR A 239 -13.81 -38.13 54.52
N LYS A 240 -14.24 -39.39 54.37
CA LYS A 240 -14.60 -39.98 53.08
C LYS A 240 -15.75 -39.22 52.43
N SER A 241 -16.77 -38.82 53.19
CA SER A 241 -17.89 -38.03 52.66
C SER A 241 -17.42 -36.67 52.10
N LEU A 242 -16.54 -35.96 52.80
CA LEU A 242 -15.98 -34.70 52.32
C LEU A 242 -15.08 -34.91 51.10
N MET A 243 -14.29 -35.98 51.09
CA MET A 243 -13.46 -36.39 49.96
C MET A 243 -14.29 -36.65 48.69
N VAL A 244 -15.46 -37.29 48.82
CA VAL A 244 -16.42 -37.48 47.72
C VAL A 244 -16.87 -36.13 47.17
N SER A 245 -17.31 -35.22 48.05
CA SER A 245 -17.76 -33.87 47.64
C SER A 245 -16.65 -33.09 46.93
N ILE A 246 -15.41 -33.13 47.44
CA ILE A 246 -14.25 -32.49 46.81
C ILE A 246 -13.96 -33.10 45.44
N SER A 247 -13.96 -34.43 45.34
CA SER A 247 -13.76 -35.13 44.06
C SER A 247 -14.79 -34.70 43.02
N GLN A 248 -16.06 -34.55 43.41
CA GLN A 248 -17.13 -34.09 42.53
C GLN A 248 -16.94 -32.64 42.10
N MET A 249 -16.56 -31.74 43.02
CA MET A 249 -16.27 -30.34 42.69
C MET A 249 -15.03 -30.21 41.79
N MET A 250 -13.98 -31.00 41.99
CA MET A 250 -12.81 -31.04 41.11
C MET A 250 -13.19 -31.50 39.70
N GLN A 251 -14.05 -32.52 39.58
CA GLN A 251 -14.57 -32.97 38.28
C GLN A 251 -15.42 -31.88 37.61
N GLN A 252 -16.22 -31.12 38.36
CA GLN A 252 -16.95 -29.96 37.84
C GLN A 252 -15.99 -28.87 37.35
N ASN A 253 -14.88 -28.59 38.08
CA ASN A 253 -13.86 -27.66 37.61
C ASN A 253 -13.27 -28.06 36.26
N ASP A 254 -12.99 -29.35 36.05
CA ASP A 254 -12.48 -29.84 34.76
C ASP A 254 -13.50 -29.63 33.63
N GLN A 255 -14.79 -29.91 33.88
CA GLN A 255 -15.87 -29.65 32.92
C GLN A 255 -16.02 -28.15 32.59
N ILE A 256 -15.92 -27.28 33.61
CA ILE A 256 -15.99 -25.83 33.43
C ILE A 256 -14.76 -25.35 32.62
N ARG A 257 -13.56 -25.85 32.92
CA ARG A 257 -12.33 -25.54 32.16
C ARG A 257 -12.42 -25.96 30.71
N ASP A 258 -12.99 -27.13 30.42
CA ASP A 258 -13.24 -27.57 29.05
C ASP A 258 -14.26 -26.69 28.33
N THR A 259 -15.31 -26.26 29.02
CA THR A 259 -16.29 -25.32 28.48
C THR A 259 -15.64 -23.98 28.15
N LEU A 260 -14.81 -23.43 29.06
CA LEU A 260 -14.03 -22.22 28.82
C LEU A 260 -13.09 -22.35 27.63
N ARG A 261 -12.42 -23.50 27.50
CA ARG A 261 -11.53 -23.81 26.37
C ARG A 261 -12.33 -23.80 25.07
N GLN A 262 -13.48 -24.46 25.03
CA GLN A 262 -14.32 -24.53 23.83
C GLN A 262 -14.88 -23.15 23.44
N GLN A 263 -15.45 -22.41 24.38
CA GLN A 263 -15.93 -21.05 24.14
C GLN A 263 -14.81 -20.13 23.62
N SER A 264 -13.59 -20.24 24.18
CA SER A 264 -12.44 -19.46 23.71
C SER A 264 -12.03 -19.84 22.28
N LEU A 265 -12.13 -21.12 21.90
CA LEU A 265 -11.87 -21.58 20.53
C LEU A 265 -12.94 -21.09 19.55
N ASP A 266 -14.20 -21.06 19.97
CA ASP A 266 -15.30 -20.54 19.16
C ASP A 266 -15.13 -19.04 18.89
N ILE A 267 -14.69 -18.27 19.90
CA ILE A 267 -14.34 -16.87 19.72
C ILE A 267 -13.16 -16.70 18.76
N LEU A 268 -12.09 -17.50 18.91
CA LEU A 268 -10.95 -17.47 17.98
C LEU A 268 -11.40 -17.76 16.53
N LYS A 269 -12.30 -18.72 16.33
CA LYS A 269 -12.85 -19.04 15.02
C LYS A 269 -13.63 -17.86 14.44
N SER A 270 -14.45 -17.16 15.24
CA SER A 270 -15.15 -15.95 14.83
C SER A 270 -14.17 -14.84 14.45
N ALA A 271 -13.10 -14.63 15.23
CA ALA A 271 -12.05 -13.65 14.94
C ALA A 271 -11.27 -13.99 13.65
N ASP A 272 -10.94 -15.27 13.43
CA ASP A 272 -10.30 -15.75 12.20
C ASP A 272 -11.21 -15.57 10.98
N GLY A 273 -12.52 -15.84 11.13
CA GLY A 273 -13.52 -15.58 10.08
C GLY A 273 -13.61 -14.10 9.73
N LEU A 274 -13.59 -13.22 10.73
CA LEU A 274 -13.55 -11.77 10.53
C LEU A 274 -12.29 -11.33 9.78
N MET A 275 -11.13 -11.88 10.14
CA MET A 275 -9.85 -11.59 9.48
C MET A 275 -9.85 -12.06 8.02
N ALA A 276 -10.33 -13.28 7.75
CA ALA A 276 -10.47 -13.80 6.40
C ALA A 276 -11.41 -12.92 5.55
N GLY A 277 -12.52 -12.45 6.13
CA GLY A 277 -13.44 -11.52 5.49
C GLY A 277 -12.77 -10.18 5.12
N GLN A 278 -11.89 -9.65 5.98
CA GLN A 278 -11.10 -8.45 5.67
C GLN A 278 -10.13 -8.67 4.52
N VAL A 279 -9.44 -9.82 4.47
CA VAL A 279 -8.51 -10.16 3.40
C VAL A 279 -9.23 -10.30 2.05
N VAL A 280 -10.38 -10.99 2.02
CA VAL A 280 -11.18 -11.12 0.80
C VAL A 280 -11.69 -9.76 0.33
N SER A 281 -12.18 -8.93 1.24
CA SER A 281 -12.62 -7.57 0.92
C SER A 281 -11.46 -6.70 0.44
N ALA A 282 -10.24 -6.90 0.96
CA ALA A 282 -9.05 -6.17 0.53
C ALA A 282 -8.64 -6.52 -0.89
N ASN A 283 -8.67 -7.80 -1.24
CA ASN A 283 -8.36 -8.24 -2.59
C ASN A 283 -9.37 -7.70 -3.61
N LYS A 284 -10.68 -7.77 -3.31
CA LYS A 284 -11.72 -7.23 -4.21
C LYS A 284 -11.55 -5.74 -4.49
N GLU A 285 -11.30 -4.94 -3.46
CA GLU A 285 -11.09 -3.50 -3.64
C GLU A 285 -9.77 -3.18 -4.33
N LYS A 286 -8.69 -3.92 -4.03
CA LYS A 286 -7.42 -3.79 -4.75
C LYS A 286 -7.62 -4.02 -6.25
N ASP A 287 -8.33 -5.09 -6.62
CA ASP A 287 -8.57 -5.43 -8.02
C ASP A 287 -9.40 -4.35 -8.72
N SER A 288 -10.40 -3.79 -8.02
CA SER A 288 -11.17 -2.64 -8.52
C SER A 288 -10.29 -1.39 -8.70
N ALA A 289 -9.44 -1.06 -7.73
CA ALA A 289 -8.55 0.11 -7.79
C ALA A 289 -7.51 -0.03 -8.92
N VAL A 290 -6.92 -1.21 -9.08
CA VAL A 290 -5.99 -1.51 -10.19
C VAL A 290 -6.69 -1.37 -11.53
N THR A 291 -7.91 -1.89 -11.67
CA THR A 291 -8.69 -1.77 -12.91
C THR A 291 -9.00 -0.31 -13.25
N GLN A 292 -9.37 0.50 -12.25
CA GLN A 292 -9.60 1.94 -12.43
C GLN A 292 -8.32 2.68 -12.84
N LEU A 293 -7.19 2.40 -12.16
CA LEU A 293 -5.88 2.97 -12.51
C LEU A 293 -5.45 2.62 -13.93
N LEU A 294 -5.57 1.35 -14.34
CA LEU A 294 -5.26 0.91 -15.70
C LEU A 294 -6.15 1.59 -16.73
N THR A 295 -7.44 1.75 -16.44
CA THR A 295 -8.39 2.42 -17.34
C THR A 295 -8.02 3.89 -17.53
N VAL A 296 -7.71 4.61 -16.45
CA VAL A 296 -7.31 6.04 -16.53
C VAL A 296 -5.95 6.20 -17.20
N ALA A 297 -4.99 5.32 -16.90
CA ALA A 297 -3.69 5.31 -17.56
C ALA A 297 -3.81 5.06 -19.07
N LEU A 298 -4.69 4.13 -19.49
CA LEU A 298 -4.96 3.87 -20.90
C LEU A 298 -5.58 5.09 -21.59
N ILE A 299 -6.55 5.74 -20.96
CA ILE A 299 -7.17 6.97 -21.50
C ILE A 299 -6.13 8.09 -21.63
N ALA A 300 -5.30 8.31 -20.61
CA ALA A 300 -4.23 9.31 -20.64
C ALA A 300 -3.22 9.03 -21.76
N LEU A 301 -2.85 7.75 -21.97
CA LEU A 301 -1.97 7.33 -23.06
C LEU A 301 -2.61 7.61 -24.43
N LEU A 302 -3.88 7.26 -24.63
CA LEU A 302 -4.59 7.52 -25.88
C LEU A 302 -4.71 9.02 -26.18
N LEU A 303 -4.97 9.84 -25.16
CA LEU A 303 -4.98 11.30 -25.29
C LEU A 303 -3.59 11.85 -25.64
N GLY A 304 -2.52 11.31 -25.06
CA GLY A 304 -1.15 11.67 -25.38
C GLY A 304 -0.79 11.35 -26.85
N VAL A 305 -1.14 10.15 -27.32
CA VAL A 305 -0.96 9.74 -28.72
C VAL A 305 -1.76 10.63 -29.66
N LEU A 306 -3.02 10.93 -29.32
CA LEU A 306 -3.86 11.82 -30.11
C LEU A 306 -3.28 13.24 -30.17
N ALA A 307 -2.82 13.78 -29.05
CA ALA A 307 -2.17 15.09 -28.99
C ALA A 307 -0.89 15.12 -29.83
N ALA A 308 -0.06 14.07 -29.77
CA ALA A 308 1.14 13.95 -30.59
C ALA A 308 0.80 13.97 -32.10
N ILE A 309 -0.18 13.17 -32.53
CA ILE A 309 -0.65 13.14 -33.93
C ILE A 309 -1.17 14.52 -34.36
N LEU A 310 -1.96 15.18 -33.51
CA LEU A 310 -2.50 16.52 -33.78
C LEU A 310 -1.38 17.56 -33.90
N ILE A 311 -0.41 17.58 -33.00
CA ILE A 311 0.75 18.50 -33.05
C ILE A 311 1.58 18.26 -34.31
N THR A 312 1.91 17.00 -34.63
CA THR A 312 2.66 16.66 -35.84
C THR A 312 1.94 17.15 -37.09
N ARG A 313 0.62 16.95 -37.17
CA ARG A 313 -0.17 17.32 -38.34
C ARG A 313 -0.44 18.83 -38.43
N GLN A 314 -0.64 19.51 -37.31
CA GLN A 314 -1.03 20.93 -37.26
C GLN A 314 0.13 21.91 -37.20
N ILE A 315 1.28 21.49 -36.69
CA ILE A 315 2.45 22.36 -36.50
C ILE A 315 3.62 21.85 -37.32
N THR A 316 4.09 20.62 -37.07
CA THR A 316 5.32 20.10 -37.68
C THR A 316 5.22 20.00 -39.20
N ARG A 317 4.10 19.50 -39.75
CA ARG A 317 3.92 19.38 -41.21
C ARG A 317 3.87 20.74 -41.94
N PRO A 318 3.01 21.71 -41.57
CA PRO A 318 2.99 23.02 -42.23
C PRO A 318 4.31 23.79 -42.05
N LEU A 319 4.95 23.69 -40.89
CA LEU A 319 6.26 24.30 -40.66
C LEU A 319 7.31 23.72 -41.61
N ASN A 320 7.35 22.39 -41.79
CA ASN A 320 8.25 21.75 -42.73
C ASN A 320 7.98 22.18 -44.18
N ALA A 321 6.70 22.34 -44.56
CA ALA A 321 6.34 22.87 -45.88
C ALA A 321 6.90 24.29 -46.09
N THR A 322 6.83 25.15 -45.08
CA THR A 322 7.41 26.50 -45.12
C THR A 322 8.94 26.46 -45.22
N VAL A 323 9.62 25.57 -44.49
CA VAL A 323 11.07 25.37 -44.58
C VAL A 323 11.49 24.93 -45.98
N ILE A 324 10.75 24.00 -46.60
CA ILE A 324 11.00 23.56 -47.97
C ILE A 324 10.84 24.73 -48.95
N ALA A 325 9.81 25.56 -48.79
CA ALA A 325 9.60 26.73 -49.65
C ALA A 325 10.72 27.77 -49.50
N ALA A 326 11.15 28.05 -48.26
CA ALA A 326 12.28 28.94 -47.99
C ALA A 326 13.57 28.44 -48.66
N ARG A 327 13.82 27.14 -48.61
CA ARG A 327 14.99 26.53 -49.27
C ARG A 327 14.95 26.73 -50.79
N ARG A 328 13.80 26.54 -51.43
CA ARG A 328 13.64 26.79 -52.88
C ARG A 328 13.95 28.24 -53.25
N ILE A 329 13.46 29.19 -52.46
CA ILE A 329 13.74 30.62 -52.67
C ILE A 329 15.25 30.89 -52.52
N ALA A 330 15.90 30.31 -51.52
CA ALA A 330 17.35 30.45 -51.31
C ALA A 330 18.16 29.83 -52.45
N ASP A 331 17.68 28.73 -53.04
CA ASP A 331 18.28 28.07 -54.21
C ASP A 331 17.96 28.82 -55.54
N GLY A 332 17.19 29.92 -55.48
CA GLY A 332 16.83 30.74 -56.64
C GLY A 332 15.60 30.29 -57.42
N ASP A 333 14.91 29.23 -56.98
CA ASP A 333 13.65 28.78 -57.59
C ASP A 333 12.45 29.59 -57.04
N LEU A 334 12.05 30.60 -57.81
CA LEU A 334 10.90 31.46 -57.54
C LEU A 334 9.63 31.05 -58.31
N THR A 335 9.58 29.85 -58.89
CA THR A 335 8.47 29.43 -59.78
C THR A 335 7.22 28.96 -59.04
N ASN A 336 7.38 28.50 -57.80
CA ASN A 336 6.28 27.93 -57.02
C ASN A 336 5.61 28.98 -56.13
N ASP A 337 4.28 29.05 -56.20
CA ASP A 337 3.50 29.87 -55.27
C ASP A 337 3.15 29.11 -53.99
N ILE A 338 3.28 29.78 -52.85
CA ILE A 338 2.93 29.29 -51.52
C ILE A 338 1.47 29.69 -51.25
N SER A 339 0.53 28.78 -51.46
CA SER A 339 -0.89 29.00 -51.14
C SER A 339 -1.24 28.41 -49.76
N THR A 340 -1.85 29.20 -48.88
CA THR A 340 -2.38 28.72 -47.59
C THR A 340 -3.77 29.27 -47.33
N THR A 341 -4.64 28.43 -46.76
CA THR A 341 -5.98 28.83 -46.30
C THR A 341 -6.04 29.01 -44.78
N ARG A 342 -4.88 28.99 -44.10
CA ARG A 342 -4.75 29.11 -42.65
C ARG A 342 -4.65 30.57 -42.24
N HIS A 343 -5.25 30.89 -41.10
CA HIS A 343 -5.20 32.23 -40.51
C HIS A 343 -4.44 32.27 -39.18
N ASP A 344 -3.71 31.20 -38.84
CA ASP A 344 -2.84 31.13 -37.65
C ASP A 344 -1.42 31.67 -37.95
N GLU A 345 -0.52 31.61 -36.96
CA GLU A 345 0.85 32.12 -37.13
C GLU A 345 1.63 31.44 -38.26
N LEU A 346 1.34 30.15 -38.52
CA LEU A 346 1.94 29.42 -39.64
C LEU A 346 1.35 29.86 -40.98
N GLY A 347 0.06 30.16 -41.04
CA GLY A 347 -0.58 30.78 -42.21
C GLY A 347 -0.02 32.18 -42.51
N LEU A 348 0.14 33.01 -41.48
CA LEU A 348 0.77 34.32 -41.61
C LEU A 348 2.22 34.21 -42.12
N LEU A 349 3.00 33.26 -41.58
CA LEU A 349 4.36 33.01 -42.04
C LEU A 349 4.39 32.59 -43.51
N GLN A 350 3.53 31.67 -43.93
CA GLN A 350 3.43 31.22 -45.32
C GLN A 350 3.02 32.35 -46.27
N ASN A 351 2.06 33.19 -45.89
CA ASN A 351 1.66 34.36 -46.68
C ASN A 351 2.81 35.38 -46.80
N THR A 352 3.55 35.64 -45.72
CA THR A 352 4.72 36.53 -45.76
C THR A 352 5.82 35.99 -46.68
N MET A 353 6.06 34.68 -46.66
CA MET A 353 6.99 34.03 -47.60
C MET A 353 6.53 34.16 -49.06
N GLN A 354 5.23 34.08 -49.33
CA GLN A 354 4.69 34.32 -50.67
C GLN A 354 4.92 35.76 -51.13
N HIS A 355 4.64 36.74 -50.25
CA HIS A 355 4.92 38.14 -50.55
C HIS A 355 6.39 38.38 -50.88
N MET A 356 7.32 37.77 -50.14
CA MET A 356 8.75 37.83 -50.44
C MET A 356 9.08 37.20 -51.81
N THR A 357 8.50 36.05 -52.13
CA THR A 357 8.68 35.38 -53.44
C THR A 357 8.24 36.27 -54.60
N VAL A 358 7.06 36.90 -54.49
CA VAL A 358 6.52 37.82 -55.50
C VAL A 358 7.40 39.06 -55.65
N SER A 359 7.87 39.64 -54.54
CA SER A 359 8.77 40.79 -54.56
C SER A 359 10.11 40.46 -55.23
N LEU A 360 10.71 39.30 -54.91
CA LEU A 360 11.93 38.84 -55.56
C LEU A 360 11.71 38.59 -57.06
N ARG A 361 10.59 37.97 -57.44
CA ARG A 361 10.23 37.73 -58.86
C ARG A 361 10.10 39.05 -59.63
N THR A 362 9.46 40.05 -59.01
CA THR A 362 9.33 41.40 -59.58
C THR A 362 10.69 42.08 -59.73
N LEU A 363 11.56 41.99 -58.72
CA LEU A 363 12.91 42.55 -58.78
C LEU A 363 13.75 41.91 -59.89
N ILE A 364 13.74 40.57 -60.00
CA ILE A 364 14.44 39.84 -61.07
C ILE A 364 13.87 40.18 -62.44
N GLY A 365 12.54 40.30 -62.58
CA GLY A 365 11.89 40.75 -63.81
C GLY A 365 12.30 42.18 -64.20
N GLY A 366 12.38 43.09 -63.23
CA GLY A 366 12.88 44.45 -63.42
C GLY A 366 14.35 44.49 -63.87
N ILE A 367 15.21 43.66 -63.28
CA ILE A 367 16.61 43.51 -63.69
C ILE A 367 16.69 42.96 -65.11
N SER A 368 15.92 41.93 -65.45
CA SER A 368 15.89 41.35 -66.81
C SER A 368 15.44 42.37 -67.87
N ASN A 369 14.42 43.17 -67.55
CA ASN A 369 13.99 44.28 -68.42
C ASN A 369 15.08 45.35 -68.56
N GLY A 370 15.76 45.71 -67.46
CA GLY A 370 16.89 46.64 -67.47
C GLY A 370 18.07 46.13 -68.31
N VAL A 371 18.42 44.86 -68.19
CA VAL A 371 19.45 44.21 -69.02
C VAL A 371 19.05 44.21 -70.49
N THR A 372 17.77 43.99 -70.81
CA THR A 372 17.26 44.05 -72.19
C THR A 372 17.35 45.46 -72.77
N GLN A 373 17.01 46.49 -71.98
CA GLN A 373 17.18 47.89 -72.38
C GLN A 373 18.66 48.26 -72.59
N ILE A 374 19.55 47.79 -71.71
CA ILE A 374 21.00 48.00 -71.86
C ILE A 374 21.51 47.31 -73.13
N ALA A 375 21.06 46.08 -73.41
CA ALA A 375 21.43 45.38 -74.64
C ALA A 375 20.96 46.12 -75.89
N THR A 376 19.72 46.61 -75.89
CA THR A 376 19.15 47.42 -76.99
C THR A 376 19.93 48.73 -77.16
N ALA A 377 20.21 49.44 -76.07
CA ALA A 377 21.01 50.67 -76.11
C ALA A 377 22.45 50.42 -76.57
N ALA A 378 23.04 49.27 -76.24
CA ALA A 378 24.36 48.87 -76.74
C ALA A 378 24.35 48.59 -78.24
N GLU A 379 23.29 47.96 -78.77
CA GLU A 379 23.09 47.77 -80.22
C GLU A 379 22.92 49.12 -80.94
N GLU A 380 22.09 50.03 -80.41
CA GLU A 380 21.93 51.39 -80.94
C GLU A 380 23.25 52.16 -80.91
N LEU A 381 24.00 52.10 -79.81
CA LEU A 381 25.31 52.74 -79.69
C LEU A 381 26.33 52.17 -80.68
N SER A 382 26.29 50.86 -80.91
CA SER A 382 27.13 50.22 -81.94
C SER A 382 26.79 50.77 -83.33
N ALA A 383 25.50 50.86 -83.68
CA ALA A 383 25.05 51.42 -84.95
C ALA A 383 25.44 52.91 -85.11
N VAL A 384 25.28 53.73 -84.06
CA VAL A 384 25.71 55.14 -84.06
C VAL A 384 27.23 55.25 -84.20
N SER A 385 28.00 54.35 -83.58
CA SER A 385 29.46 54.31 -83.71
C SER A 385 29.89 53.96 -85.14
N GLU A 386 29.23 53.01 -85.81
CA GLU A 386 29.45 52.71 -87.23
C GLU A 386 29.13 53.90 -88.13
N GLN A 387 27.97 54.55 -87.91
CA GLN A 387 27.59 55.75 -88.66
C GLN A 387 28.59 56.90 -88.45
N THR A 388 29.05 57.10 -87.21
CA THR A 388 30.06 58.12 -86.89
C THR A 388 31.37 57.80 -87.57
N SER A 389 31.80 56.53 -87.58
CA SER A 389 33.00 56.09 -88.30
C SER A 389 32.90 56.39 -89.81
N ALA A 390 31.74 56.11 -90.42
CA ALA A 390 31.46 56.47 -91.80
C ALA A 390 31.46 57.99 -92.02
N GLY A 391 30.85 58.78 -91.12
CA GLY A 391 30.85 60.24 -91.17
C GLY A 391 32.25 60.85 -91.02
N VAL A 392 33.09 60.32 -90.14
CA VAL A 392 34.51 60.71 -90.00
C VAL A 392 35.27 60.40 -91.27
N THR A 393 34.97 59.26 -91.93
CA THR A 393 35.57 58.91 -93.22
C THR A 393 35.15 59.90 -94.32
N GLN A 394 33.87 60.30 -94.35
CA GLN A 394 33.37 61.32 -95.28
C GLN A 394 34.02 62.68 -95.02
N GLN A 395 34.08 63.12 -93.77
CA GLN A 395 34.70 64.38 -93.38
C GLN A 395 36.19 64.41 -93.74
N LYS A 396 36.89 63.28 -93.60
CA LYS A 396 38.28 63.15 -94.09
C LYS A 396 38.38 63.43 -95.59
N MET A 397 37.47 62.87 -96.40
CA MET A 397 37.45 63.13 -97.85
C MET A 397 37.18 64.60 -98.19
N GLU A 398 36.22 65.24 -97.50
CA GLU A 398 35.97 66.68 -97.67
C GLU A 398 37.17 67.53 -97.26
N VAL A 399 37.86 67.17 -96.18
CA VAL A 399 39.10 67.85 -95.77
C VAL A 399 40.20 67.68 -96.81
N ASP A 400 40.37 66.50 -97.42
CA ASP A 400 41.31 66.28 -98.53
C ASP A 400 40.93 67.16 -99.75
N GLN A 401 39.63 67.33 -100.00
CA GLN A 401 39.12 68.17 -101.08
C GLN A 401 39.33 69.66 -100.80
N VAL A 402 39.13 70.11 -99.56
CA VAL A 402 39.48 71.46 -99.10
C VAL A 402 40.98 71.69 -99.18
N ALA A 403 41.81 70.72 -98.79
CA ALA A 403 43.26 70.81 -98.94
C ALA A 403 43.65 70.95 -100.43
N THR A 404 42.96 70.23 -101.32
CA THR A 404 43.14 70.36 -102.78
C THR A 404 42.71 71.75 -103.28
N ALA A 405 41.56 72.25 -102.83
CA ALA A 405 41.08 73.60 -103.15
C ALA A 405 41.99 74.70 -102.59
N MET A 406 42.58 74.51 -101.40
CA MET A 406 43.58 75.40 -100.82
C MET A 406 44.87 75.42 -101.65
N ASN A 407 45.28 74.27 -102.21
CA ASN A 407 46.39 74.21 -103.16
C ASN A 407 46.08 74.99 -104.46
N GLN A 408 44.88 74.84 -105.00
CA GLN A 408 44.44 75.63 -106.17
C GLN A 408 44.35 77.13 -105.83
N MET A 409 43.81 77.48 -104.66
CA MET A 409 43.72 78.86 -104.20
C MET A 409 45.10 79.50 -104.06
N ALA A 410 46.07 78.79 -103.47
CA ALA A 410 47.45 79.23 -103.39
C ALA A 410 48.05 79.49 -104.79
N SER A 411 47.75 78.63 -105.78
CA SER A 411 48.15 78.84 -107.17
C SER A 411 47.53 80.10 -107.78
N THR A 412 46.24 80.37 -107.54
CA THR A 412 45.60 81.62 -108.01
C THR A 412 46.12 82.86 -107.29
N VAL A 413 46.47 82.79 -105.99
CA VAL A 413 47.09 83.92 -105.29
C VAL A 413 48.47 84.21 -105.88
N GLN A 414 49.23 83.17 -106.24
CA GLN A 414 50.49 83.32 -106.99
C GLN A 414 50.25 84.01 -108.34
N GLU A 415 49.22 83.62 -109.07
CA GLU A 415 48.83 84.20 -110.36
C GLU A 415 48.36 85.65 -110.24
N VAL A 416 47.62 86.00 -109.19
CA VAL A 416 47.21 87.38 -108.89
C VAL A 416 48.43 88.22 -108.52
N ALA A 417 49.34 87.70 -107.69
CA ALA A 417 50.58 88.39 -107.35
C ALA A 417 51.40 88.69 -108.63
N GLN A 418 51.50 87.72 -109.54
CA GLN A 418 52.15 87.87 -110.85
C GLN A 418 51.47 88.98 -111.70
N ASN A 419 50.15 88.94 -111.85
CA ASN A 419 49.39 89.95 -112.60
C ASN A 419 49.49 91.35 -111.97
N THR A 420 49.61 91.43 -110.64
CA THR A 420 49.75 92.71 -109.94
C THR A 420 51.16 93.29 -110.15
N GLU A 421 52.19 92.44 -110.19
CA GLU A 421 53.56 92.82 -110.57
C GLU A 421 53.60 93.34 -112.00
N ASP A 422 52.98 92.64 -112.95
CA ASP A 422 52.89 93.05 -114.36
C ASP A 422 52.16 94.39 -114.51
N ALA A 423 51.05 94.59 -113.78
CA ALA A 423 50.30 95.85 -113.77
C ALA A 423 51.11 97.01 -113.14
N ALA A 424 51.86 96.74 -112.07
CA ALA A 424 52.75 97.74 -111.47
C ALA A 424 53.91 98.12 -112.40
N GLN A 425 54.41 97.18 -113.21
CA GLN A 425 55.42 97.45 -114.23
C GLN A 425 54.87 98.32 -115.37
N ALA A 426 53.66 98.03 -115.86
CA ALA A 426 52.98 98.82 -116.88
C ALA A 426 52.73 100.28 -116.43
N ALA A 427 52.38 100.48 -115.15
CA ALA A 427 52.18 101.80 -114.57
C ALA A 427 53.48 102.63 -114.40
N ARG A 428 54.67 101.99 -114.44
CA ARG A 428 55.98 102.69 -114.39
C ARG A 428 56.52 103.10 -115.77
N GLN A 429 55.88 102.67 -116.86
CA GLN A 429 56.28 102.97 -118.24
C GLN A 429 55.36 104.00 -118.94
N ALA A 430 54.40 104.57 -118.21
CA ALA A 430 53.53 105.68 -118.62
C ALA A 430 53.90 106.96 -117.86
#